data_AF-A0A0U2LFX4-F1
#
_entry.id   AF-A0A0U2LFX4-F1
#
_cell.length_a   1.000
_cell.length_b   1.000
_cell.length_c   1.000
_cell.angle_alpha   90.00
_cell.angle_beta   90.00
_cell.angle_gamma   90.00
#
_symmetry.space_group_name_H-M   'P 1'
#
loop_
_entity.id
_entity.type
_entity.pdbx_description
1 polymer ?
#
loop_
_entity_poly.entity_id
_entity_poly.type
_entity_poly.pdbx_seq_one_letter_code
_entity_poly.pdbx_strand_id
1 'polypeptide(L)'
;MILFFIQFSLLFNPFLTNALESSEECKNKDLKDFAGDVGYGVHAMTSQDISFFFGYDLGEENFAPTMNLNLTQENKVLDHAPSFQSSFRFPTARKLDLVMLHSDEGDKFYQVGATYKEKLNAMYYSLERLHKASKIYKEMIKLPTETFENECACIRGEQTNLEIKAFLLELSEIMRGLYPKPKSDGTREPPKVDDPFFSIFKAKEERCQKPGLQTQLKQLCSEMPPELKDSKSWAIWKAMKRNGYNDNAQQRLALYFYCKGKDKNILPQVNDKGDFISIDQKFM
;
A
#
# COMPACT_ATOMS: atom_id res chain seq x y z
N MET A 1 -2.33 -20.07 10.25
CA MET A 1 -1.39 -19.39 9.32
C MET A 1 -2.07 -18.67 8.14
N ILE A 2 -3.35 -18.94 7.85
CA ILE A 2 -4.21 -18.14 6.96
C ILE A 2 -4.77 -16.88 7.67
N LEU A 3 -4.74 -16.86 9.00
CA LEU A 3 -5.34 -15.84 9.86
C LEU A 3 -4.67 -14.46 9.84
N PHE A 4 -3.41 -14.29 9.40
CA PHE A 4 -2.77 -12.96 9.48
C PHE A 4 -3.22 -12.00 8.38
N PHE A 5 -3.54 -12.49 7.18
CA PHE A 5 -4.15 -11.66 6.13
C PHE A 5 -5.65 -11.51 6.35
N ILE A 6 -6.32 -12.56 6.85
CA ILE A 6 -7.71 -12.45 7.28
C ILE A 6 -7.83 -11.46 8.45
N GLN A 7 -6.90 -11.41 9.41
CA GLN A 7 -6.92 -10.42 10.48
C GLN A 7 -6.38 -9.06 10.09
N PHE A 8 -5.49 -8.92 9.10
CA PHE A 8 -5.23 -7.60 8.55
C PHE A 8 -6.55 -7.03 7.99
N SER A 9 -7.30 -7.81 7.20
CA SER A 9 -8.65 -7.45 6.71
C SER A 9 -9.74 -7.34 7.80
N LEU A 10 -9.66 -8.08 8.93
CA LEU A 10 -10.64 -8.01 10.03
C LEU A 10 -10.28 -6.99 11.13
N LEU A 11 -9.04 -6.49 11.16
CA LEU A 11 -8.63 -5.36 12.03
C LEU A 11 -9.01 -4.01 11.40
N PHE A 12 -9.19 -3.96 10.07
CA PHE A 12 -9.85 -2.86 9.40
C PHE A 12 -11.34 -2.86 9.77
N ASN A 13 -11.82 -1.68 10.14
CA ASN A 13 -13.15 -1.47 10.67
C ASN A 13 -14.23 -2.01 9.70
N PRO A 14 -15.17 -2.89 10.11
CA PRO A 14 -16.29 -3.32 9.26
C PRO A 14 -17.21 -2.16 8.81
N PHE A 15 -16.98 -0.94 9.32
CA PHE A 15 -17.62 0.28 8.84
C PHE A 15 -17.06 0.82 7.51
N LEU A 16 -15.84 0.43 7.09
CA LEU A 16 -15.28 0.84 5.80
C LEU A 16 -15.63 -0.12 4.65
N THR A 17 -16.25 -1.28 4.93
CA THR A 17 -16.38 -2.35 3.94
C THR A 17 -17.52 -2.23 2.91
N ASN A 18 -18.47 -1.29 3.00
CA ASN A 18 -19.68 -1.37 2.15
C ASN A 18 -20.12 -0.06 1.47
N ALA A 19 -19.33 1.02 1.50
CA ALA A 19 -19.77 2.28 0.92
C ALA A 19 -19.71 2.28 -0.63
N LEU A 20 -18.70 1.63 -1.24
CA LEU A 20 -18.70 1.34 -2.67
C LEU A 20 -19.95 0.56 -3.09
N GLU A 21 -20.32 -0.50 -2.37
CA GLU A 21 -21.54 -1.29 -2.65
C GLU A 21 -22.84 -0.47 -2.51
N SER A 22 -22.82 0.60 -1.70
CA SER A 22 -23.98 1.48 -1.50
C SER A 22 -24.21 2.46 -2.66
N SER A 23 -23.16 2.80 -3.42
CA SER A 23 -23.31 3.70 -4.57
C SER A 23 -24.02 2.97 -5.70
N GLU A 24 -25.04 3.61 -6.28
CA GLU A 24 -25.88 2.99 -7.31
C GLU A 24 -25.09 2.55 -8.54
N GLU A 25 -23.99 3.26 -8.84
CA GLU A 25 -23.07 3.00 -9.94
C GLU A 25 -22.16 1.78 -9.72
N CYS A 26 -21.95 1.36 -8.47
CA CYS A 26 -21.09 0.23 -8.12
C CYS A 26 -21.87 -1.00 -7.64
N LYS A 27 -23.21 -0.91 -7.51
CA LYS A 27 -24.06 -2.04 -7.14
C LYS A 27 -23.80 -3.25 -8.05
N ASN A 28 -23.63 -4.43 -7.46
CA ASN A 28 -23.37 -5.71 -8.11
C ASN A 28 -22.00 -5.89 -8.79
N LYS A 29 -21.02 -5.00 -8.56
CA LYS A 29 -19.64 -5.22 -8.99
C LYS A 29 -18.86 -5.92 -7.87
N ASP A 30 -18.01 -6.90 -8.20
CA ASP A 30 -17.10 -7.56 -7.25
C ASP A 30 -15.91 -6.64 -6.88
N LEU A 31 -16.26 -5.48 -6.31
CA LEU A 31 -15.35 -4.44 -5.83
C LEU A 31 -15.20 -4.50 -4.30
N LYS A 32 -15.63 -5.60 -3.69
CA LYS A 32 -15.36 -5.87 -2.29
C LYS A 32 -13.85 -5.79 -2.05
N ASP A 33 -13.42 -5.09 -1.00
CA ASP A 33 -12.00 -4.86 -0.67
C ASP A 33 -11.22 -3.98 -1.68
N PHE A 34 -11.86 -3.38 -2.70
CA PHE A 34 -11.18 -2.58 -3.71
C PHE A 34 -10.35 -1.44 -3.11
N ALA A 35 -10.93 -0.66 -2.21
CA ALA A 35 -10.24 0.44 -1.54
C ALA A 35 -9.00 -0.02 -0.76
N GLY A 36 -9.09 -1.17 -0.08
CA GLY A 36 -7.97 -1.75 0.66
C GLY A 36 -6.88 -2.28 -0.27
N ASP A 37 -7.25 -2.99 -1.33
CA ASP A 37 -6.31 -3.54 -2.30
C ASP A 37 -5.53 -2.45 -3.04
N VAL A 38 -6.26 -1.42 -3.49
CA VAL A 38 -5.70 -0.24 -4.16
C VAL A 38 -4.89 0.59 -3.18
N GLY A 39 -5.46 0.94 -2.02
CA GLY A 39 -4.79 1.70 -0.96
C GLY A 39 -3.46 1.06 -0.56
N TYR A 40 -3.45 -0.26 -0.34
CA TYR A 40 -2.23 -1.00 -0.04
C TYR A 40 -1.26 -1.03 -1.24
N GLY A 41 -1.76 -0.94 -2.48
CA GLY A 41 -0.93 -0.84 -3.68
C GLY A 41 -0.23 0.52 -3.81
N VAL A 42 -0.94 1.60 -3.46
CA VAL A 42 -0.48 2.99 -3.65
C VAL A 42 0.19 3.59 -2.41
N HIS A 43 0.15 2.94 -1.24
CA HIS A 43 0.58 3.52 0.05
C HIS A 43 2.02 4.05 0.11
N ALA A 44 2.93 3.63 -0.77
CA ALA A 44 4.31 4.09 -0.78
C ALA A 44 4.79 4.41 -2.20
N MET A 45 3.86 4.87 -3.03
CA MET A 45 4.06 5.15 -4.44
C MET A 45 4.64 6.54 -4.66
N THR A 46 5.46 6.68 -5.71
CA THR A 46 5.95 7.96 -6.23
C THR A 46 5.41 8.21 -7.63
N SER A 47 5.43 9.45 -8.12
CA SER A 47 5.06 9.74 -9.51
C SER A 47 5.94 8.98 -10.51
N GLN A 48 7.21 8.77 -10.20
CA GLN A 48 8.12 7.98 -11.02
C GLN A 48 7.77 6.48 -11.06
N ASP A 49 7.13 5.95 -10.02
CA ASP A 49 6.62 4.59 -10.04
C ASP A 49 5.40 4.49 -10.98
N ILE A 50 4.53 5.51 -10.98
CA ILE A 50 3.37 5.57 -11.89
C ILE A 50 3.85 5.58 -13.34
N SER A 51 4.77 6.49 -13.66
CA SER A 51 5.38 6.59 -15.00
C SER A 51 6.03 5.26 -15.43
N PHE A 52 6.81 4.65 -14.54
CA PHE A 52 7.52 3.41 -14.87
C PHE A 52 6.57 2.21 -15.09
N PHE A 53 5.57 2.04 -14.23
CA PHE A 53 4.70 0.85 -14.26
C PHE A 53 3.45 1.02 -15.13
N PHE A 54 2.95 2.24 -15.32
CA PHE A 54 1.69 2.49 -16.02
C PHE A 54 1.84 3.43 -17.22
N GLY A 55 3.04 3.94 -17.52
CA GLY A 55 3.37 4.53 -18.82
C GLY A 55 2.89 5.96 -19.05
N TYR A 56 2.35 6.63 -18.03
CA TYR A 56 1.98 8.05 -18.10
C TYR A 56 2.62 8.85 -16.95
N ASP A 57 2.98 10.09 -17.23
CA ASP A 57 3.51 11.04 -16.25
C ASP A 57 2.56 12.24 -16.13
N LEU A 58 2.02 12.41 -14.94
CA LEU A 58 1.10 13.49 -14.60
C LEU A 58 1.70 14.44 -13.56
N GLY A 59 2.95 14.24 -13.13
CA GLY A 59 3.52 15.03 -12.03
C GLY A 59 2.61 15.01 -10.79
N GLU A 60 2.23 16.19 -10.28
CA GLU A 60 1.31 16.36 -9.14
C GLU A 60 -0.15 16.04 -9.49
N GLU A 61 -0.51 16.01 -10.77
CA GLU A 61 -1.85 15.66 -11.23
C GLU A 61 -2.05 14.15 -11.32
N ASN A 62 -1.22 13.31 -10.71
CA ASN A 62 -1.33 11.85 -10.88
C ASN A 62 -2.55 11.20 -10.19
N PHE A 63 -3.32 11.98 -9.40
CA PHE A 63 -4.56 11.60 -8.73
C PHE A 63 -4.51 10.31 -7.90
N ALA A 64 -3.32 9.78 -7.62
CA ALA A 64 -3.10 8.56 -6.87
C ALA A 64 -2.81 8.94 -5.42
N PRO A 65 -3.80 8.91 -4.51
CA PRO A 65 -3.55 9.24 -3.11
C PRO A 65 -2.52 8.28 -2.54
N THR A 66 -1.69 8.75 -1.63
CA THR A 66 -0.65 7.93 -1.02
C THR A 66 -0.43 8.29 0.44
N MET A 67 0.29 7.45 1.17
CA MET A 67 0.68 7.78 2.54
C MET A 67 1.79 8.83 2.51
N ASN A 68 1.73 9.80 3.42
CA ASN A 68 2.89 10.65 3.65
C ASN A 68 3.96 9.86 4.41
N LEU A 69 5.11 9.64 3.77
CA LEU A 69 6.21 8.87 4.34
C LEU A 69 6.98 9.65 5.43
N ASN A 70 6.82 10.98 5.49
CA ASN A 70 7.32 11.78 6.59
C ASN A 70 6.35 11.67 7.78
N LEU A 71 6.74 10.91 8.79
CA LEU A 71 5.92 10.58 9.94
C LEU A 71 5.73 11.75 10.91
N THR A 72 6.49 12.83 10.73
CA THR A 72 6.42 14.04 11.57
C THR A 72 5.43 15.08 11.06
N GLN A 73 5.01 14.98 9.79
CA GLN A 73 4.06 15.91 9.20
C GLN A 73 2.63 15.59 9.65
N GLU A 74 1.86 16.65 9.92
CA GLU A 74 0.45 16.56 10.31
C GLU A 74 -0.40 15.93 9.20
N ASN A 75 -0.09 16.25 7.94
CA ASN A 75 -0.78 15.65 6.81
C ASN A 75 -0.33 14.18 6.62
N LYS A 76 -1.17 13.24 7.03
CA LYS A 76 -0.89 11.79 7.02
C LYS A 76 -1.06 11.12 5.66
N VAL A 77 -1.88 11.70 4.78
CA VAL A 77 -2.24 11.17 3.45
C VAL A 77 -2.12 12.30 2.44
N LEU A 78 -1.42 12.04 1.34
CA LEU A 78 -1.28 12.97 0.24
C LEU A 78 -2.36 12.70 -0.81
N ASP A 79 -2.87 13.76 -1.45
CA ASP A 79 -3.88 13.64 -2.50
C ASP A 79 -3.32 13.07 -3.81
N HIS A 80 -2.00 13.10 -3.98
CA HIS A 80 -1.27 12.57 -5.12
C HIS A 80 0.05 11.93 -4.67
N ALA A 81 0.60 11.04 -5.50
CA ALA A 81 1.89 10.43 -5.26
C ALA A 81 2.99 11.49 -5.44
N PRO A 82 3.86 11.73 -4.45
CA PRO A 82 4.88 12.75 -4.56
C PRO A 82 5.97 12.33 -5.56
N SER A 83 6.64 13.33 -6.13
CA SER A 83 7.88 13.11 -6.87
C SER A 83 9.03 12.87 -5.88
N PHE A 84 9.90 11.93 -6.21
CA PHE A 84 11.17 11.74 -5.50
C PHE A 84 12.33 11.89 -6.48
N GLN A 85 13.19 12.88 -6.23
CA GLN A 85 14.37 13.14 -7.04
C GLN A 85 15.46 12.11 -6.71
N SER A 86 15.81 11.28 -7.69
CA SER A 86 16.90 10.31 -7.60
C SER A 86 17.62 10.23 -8.92
N SER A 87 18.94 10.07 -8.88
CA SER A 87 19.73 9.80 -10.09
C SER A 87 19.47 8.41 -10.68
N PHE A 88 18.84 7.51 -9.91
CA PHE A 88 18.52 6.18 -10.37
C PHE A 88 17.26 6.16 -11.24
N ARG A 89 17.35 5.49 -12.39
CA ARG A 89 16.20 5.31 -13.29
C ARG A 89 15.29 4.15 -12.88
N PHE A 90 15.86 3.06 -12.38
CA PHE A 90 15.10 1.86 -12.05
C PHE A 90 14.43 1.97 -10.67
N PRO A 91 13.15 1.57 -10.51
CA PRO A 91 12.41 1.71 -9.25
C PRO A 91 13.11 1.10 -8.05
N THR A 92 13.75 -0.07 -8.20
CA THR A 92 14.46 -0.74 -7.09
C THR A 92 15.58 0.12 -6.52
N ALA A 93 16.41 0.69 -7.38
CA ALA A 93 17.51 1.55 -6.96
C ALA A 93 17.01 2.89 -6.41
N ARG A 94 15.91 3.44 -6.94
CA ARG A 94 15.25 4.63 -6.34
C ARG A 94 14.70 4.37 -4.95
N LYS A 95 14.07 3.21 -4.70
CA LYS A 95 13.58 2.86 -3.37
C LYS A 95 14.73 2.63 -2.38
N LEU A 96 15.84 2.05 -2.84
CA LEU A 96 17.06 1.97 -2.06
C LEU A 96 17.53 3.37 -1.67
N ASP A 97 17.69 4.27 -2.64
CA ASP A 97 18.12 5.65 -2.45
C ASP A 97 17.21 6.41 -1.46
N LEU A 98 15.89 6.33 -1.67
CA LEU A 98 14.89 6.90 -0.76
C LEU A 98 15.07 6.41 0.68
N VAL A 99 15.21 5.11 0.90
CA VAL A 99 15.39 4.57 2.26
C VAL A 99 16.73 4.98 2.85
N MET A 100 17.80 5.01 2.05
CA MET A 100 19.13 5.38 2.52
C MET A 100 19.22 6.86 2.91
N LEU A 101 18.62 7.77 2.13
CA LEU A 101 18.59 9.21 2.41
C LEU A 101 17.83 9.55 3.70
N HIS A 102 16.83 8.75 4.07
CA HIS A 102 16.05 8.94 5.29
C HIS A 102 16.42 7.93 6.40
N SER A 103 17.52 7.19 6.26
CA SER A 103 17.90 6.13 7.20
C SER A 103 18.31 6.67 8.57
N ASP A 104 18.95 7.84 8.61
CA ASP A 104 19.34 8.55 9.84
C ASP A 104 18.15 9.20 10.56
N GLU A 105 16.98 9.28 9.90
CA GLU A 105 15.77 9.87 10.49
C GLU A 105 15.03 8.89 11.42
N GLY A 106 15.49 7.65 11.55
CA GLY A 106 14.97 6.67 12.50
C GLY A 106 13.46 6.50 12.40
N ASP A 107 12.74 6.83 13.46
CA ASP A 107 11.28 6.70 13.57
C ASP A 107 10.49 7.83 12.89
N LYS A 108 11.15 8.71 12.13
CA LYS A 108 10.49 9.80 11.40
C LYS A 108 10.13 9.44 9.96
N PHE A 109 10.59 8.29 9.45
CA PHE A 109 10.39 7.89 8.06
C PHE A 109 9.74 6.51 7.91
N TYR A 110 8.71 6.45 7.07
CA TYR A 110 7.94 5.27 6.60
C TYR A 110 7.20 4.48 7.69
N GLN A 111 7.91 3.99 8.71
CA GLN A 111 7.32 3.22 9.81
C GLN A 111 8.14 3.38 11.10
N VAL A 112 7.45 3.73 12.20
CA VAL A 112 8.03 3.78 13.56
C VAL A 112 8.46 2.38 13.99
N GLY A 113 9.67 2.29 14.53
CA GLY A 113 10.22 1.07 15.13
C GLY A 113 10.62 -0.01 14.13
N ALA A 114 10.56 0.27 12.83
CA ALA A 114 11.05 -0.63 11.78
C ALA A 114 12.55 -0.39 11.52
N THR A 115 13.30 -1.48 11.37
CA THR A 115 14.71 -1.44 10.96
C THR A 115 14.84 -1.04 9.49
N TYR A 116 16.03 -0.58 9.07
CA TYR A 116 16.29 -0.26 7.66
C TYR A 116 16.02 -1.45 6.72
N LYS A 117 16.32 -2.68 7.16
CA LYS A 117 16.06 -3.91 6.39
C LYS A 117 14.57 -4.13 6.17
N GLU A 118 13.76 -3.83 7.18
CA GLU A 118 12.30 -3.97 7.13
C GLU A 118 11.68 -2.90 6.24
N LYS A 119 12.16 -1.65 6.32
CA LYS A 119 11.76 -0.56 5.42
C LYS A 119 12.09 -0.91 3.97
N LEU A 120 13.32 -1.36 3.67
CA LEU A 120 13.71 -1.83 2.34
C LEU A 120 12.84 -2.98 1.85
N ASN A 121 12.62 -3.99 2.71
CA ASN A 121 11.77 -5.12 2.37
C ASN A 121 10.33 -4.68 2.02
N ALA A 122 9.77 -3.75 2.78
CA ALA A 122 8.43 -3.23 2.53
C ALA A 122 8.36 -2.44 1.21
N MET A 123 9.38 -1.61 0.92
CA MET A 123 9.48 -0.89 -0.36
C MET A 123 9.68 -1.81 -1.55
N TYR A 124 10.51 -2.85 -1.45
CA TYR A 124 10.68 -3.80 -2.55
C TYR A 124 9.44 -4.66 -2.76
N TYR A 125 8.75 -5.01 -1.68
CA TYR A 125 7.47 -5.70 -1.77
C TYR A 125 6.42 -4.86 -2.50
N SER A 126 6.37 -3.54 -2.27
CA SER A 126 5.45 -2.68 -3.03
C SER A 126 5.79 -2.68 -4.53
N LEU A 127 7.08 -2.61 -4.91
CA LEU A 127 7.50 -2.69 -6.31
C LEU A 127 7.08 -4.00 -7.00
N GLU A 128 7.19 -5.14 -6.32
CA GLU A 128 6.72 -6.42 -6.88
C GLU A 128 5.20 -6.41 -7.11
N ARG A 129 4.44 -5.73 -6.24
CA ARG A 129 2.99 -5.55 -6.46
C ARG A 129 2.70 -4.68 -7.69
N LEU A 130 3.40 -3.56 -7.82
CA LEU A 130 3.26 -2.66 -8.98
C LEU A 130 3.67 -3.36 -10.28
N HIS A 131 4.74 -4.15 -10.25
CA HIS A 131 5.17 -4.94 -11.40
C HIS A 131 4.09 -5.93 -11.85
N LYS A 132 3.46 -6.66 -10.93
CA LYS A 132 2.35 -7.57 -11.27
C LYS A 132 1.13 -6.81 -11.82
N ALA A 133 0.73 -5.72 -11.18
CA ALA A 133 -0.37 -4.89 -11.66
C ALA A 133 -0.08 -4.31 -13.05
N SER A 134 1.16 -3.88 -13.32
CA SER A 134 1.57 -3.35 -14.62
C SER A 134 1.39 -4.34 -15.77
N LYS A 135 1.64 -5.63 -15.52
CA LYS A 135 1.43 -6.68 -16.53
C LYS A 135 -0.05 -6.81 -16.90
N ILE A 136 -0.93 -6.81 -15.89
CA ILE A 136 -2.37 -6.87 -16.10
C ILE A 136 -2.85 -5.60 -16.83
N TYR A 137 -2.41 -4.43 -16.36
CA TYR A 137 -2.72 -3.14 -16.97
C TYR A 137 -2.37 -3.09 -18.46
N LYS A 138 -1.17 -3.59 -18.82
CA LYS A 138 -0.72 -3.66 -20.22
C LYS A 138 -1.58 -4.54 -21.10
N GLU A 139 -2.21 -5.58 -20.56
CA GLU A 139 -3.20 -6.36 -21.31
C GLU A 139 -4.54 -5.62 -21.41
N MET A 140 -4.94 -4.90 -20.35
CA MET A 140 -6.20 -4.13 -20.34
C MET A 140 -6.20 -3.02 -21.41
N ILE A 141 -5.10 -2.30 -21.59
CA ILE A 141 -5.01 -1.21 -22.58
C ILE A 141 -5.01 -1.68 -24.04
N LYS A 142 -4.82 -2.99 -24.30
CA LYS A 142 -4.96 -3.57 -25.65
C LYS A 142 -6.42 -3.86 -26.01
N LEU A 143 -7.32 -3.85 -25.04
CA LEU A 143 -8.73 -4.13 -25.24
C LEU A 143 -9.48 -2.87 -25.68
N PRO A 144 -10.64 -3.00 -26.36
CA PRO A 144 -11.50 -1.87 -26.67
C PRO A 144 -11.78 -1.03 -25.41
N THR A 145 -11.79 0.30 -25.54
CA THR A 145 -11.85 1.16 -24.36
C THR A 145 -13.12 0.96 -23.55
N GLU A 146 -14.20 0.55 -24.21
CA GLU A 146 -15.53 0.28 -23.68
C GLU A 146 -15.57 -0.96 -22.78
N THR A 147 -14.57 -1.86 -22.87
CA THR A 147 -14.54 -3.13 -22.14
C THR A 147 -14.69 -2.96 -20.63
N PHE A 148 -14.14 -1.89 -20.06
CA PHE A 148 -14.17 -1.63 -18.62
C PHE A 148 -14.97 -0.37 -18.25
N GLU A 149 -15.81 0.15 -19.15
CA GLU A 149 -16.46 1.45 -18.89
C GLU A 149 -17.42 1.40 -17.71
N ASN A 150 -18.10 0.27 -17.52
CA ASN A 150 -18.96 0.08 -16.36
C ASN A 150 -18.13 0.20 -15.07
N GLU A 151 -17.07 -0.58 -14.93
CA GLU A 151 -16.17 -0.55 -13.78
C GLU A 151 -15.57 0.85 -13.57
N CYS A 152 -15.17 1.51 -14.65
CA CYS A 152 -14.58 2.83 -14.55
C CYS A 152 -15.56 3.93 -14.14
N ALA A 153 -16.83 3.85 -14.54
CA ALA A 153 -17.86 4.80 -14.05
C ALA A 153 -17.92 4.81 -12.51
N CYS A 154 -17.83 3.63 -11.90
CA CYS A 154 -17.76 3.47 -10.45
C CYS A 154 -16.43 3.98 -9.85
N ILE A 155 -15.29 3.56 -10.42
CA ILE A 155 -13.96 3.84 -9.87
C ILE A 155 -13.56 5.32 -9.98
N ARG A 156 -14.08 6.03 -10.99
CA ARG A 156 -13.84 7.47 -11.16
C ARG A 156 -14.61 8.31 -10.13
N GLY A 157 -15.69 7.78 -9.54
CA GLY A 157 -16.49 8.47 -8.55
C GLY A 157 -15.68 8.94 -7.33
N GLU A 158 -16.08 10.07 -6.76
CA GLU A 158 -15.43 10.68 -5.59
C GLU A 158 -15.38 9.71 -4.38
N GLN A 159 -16.45 8.93 -4.21
CA GLN A 159 -16.59 7.95 -3.13
C GLN A 159 -15.44 6.92 -3.11
N THR A 160 -15.04 6.40 -4.27
CA THR A 160 -13.93 5.45 -4.39
C THR A 160 -12.62 6.06 -3.86
N ASN A 161 -12.35 7.32 -4.21
CA ASN A 161 -11.15 8.02 -3.74
C ASN A 161 -11.21 8.29 -2.23
N LEU A 162 -12.38 8.62 -1.68
CA LEU A 162 -12.55 8.82 -0.23
C LEU A 162 -12.26 7.54 0.56
N GLU A 163 -12.72 6.38 0.09
CA GLU A 163 -12.45 5.10 0.75
C GLU A 163 -10.98 4.68 0.68
N ILE A 164 -10.33 4.89 -0.47
CA ILE A 164 -8.88 4.66 -0.58
C ILE A 164 -8.13 5.56 0.40
N LYS A 165 -8.48 6.86 0.50
CA LYS A 165 -7.88 7.79 1.45
C LYS A 165 -8.13 7.39 2.90
N ALA A 166 -9.33 6.90 3.23
CA ALA A 166 -9.65 6.40 4.57
C ALA A 166 -8.78 5.20 4.95
N PHE A 167 -8.62 4.24 4.04
CA PHE A 167 -7.70 3.11 4.24
C PHE A 167 -6.25 3.59 4.41
N LEU A 168 -5.78 4.52 3.57
CA LEU A 168 -4.45 5.09 3.67
C LEU A 168 -4.22 5.83 4.98
N LEU A 169 -5.23 6.54 5.49
CA LEU A 169 -5.18 7.23 6.77
C LEU A 169 -5.00 6.24 7.91
N GLU A 170 -5.80 5.18 7.94
CA GLU A 170 -5.67 4.12 8.94
C GLU A 170 -4.29 3.46 8.88
N LEU A 171 -3.82 3.11 7.68
CA LEU A 171 -2.48 2.56 7.50
C LEU A 171 -1.39 3.53 7.97
N SER A 172 -1.54 4.83 7.68
CA SER A 172 -0.63 5.89 8.10
C SER A 172 -0.55 6.04 9.62
N GLU A 173 -1.68 5.90 10.30
CA GLU A 173 -1.75 5.90 11.77
C GLU A 173 -1.10 4.66 12.36
N ILE A 174 -1.30 3.48 11.78
CA ILE A 174 -0.60 2.26 12.18
C ILE A 174 0.92 2.44 12.05
N MET A 175 1.38 2.97 10.91
CA MET A 175 2.81 3.18 10.64
C MET A 175 3.44 4.23 11.56
N ARG A 176 2.66 5.19 12.06
CA ARG A 176 3.09 6.21 13.04
C ARG A 176 3.03 5.73 14.49
N GLY A 177 2.54 4.51 14.74
CA GLY A 177 2.25 4.07 16.10
C GLY A 177 1.12 4.86 16.76
N LEU A 178 0.21 5.44 15.96
CA LEU A 178 -0.94 6.19 16.45
C LEU A 178 -2.21 5.34 16.55
N TYR A 179 -2.14 4.05 16.25
CA TYR A 179 -3.32 3.20 16.32
C TYR A 179 -3.68 2.86 17.77
N PRO A 180 -4.90 3.18 18.24
CA PRO A 180 -5.33 2.89 19.60
C PRO A 180 -5.26 1.40 19.94
N LYS A 181 -4.85 1.05 21.16
CA LYS A 181 -5.03 -0.32 21.65
C LYS A 181 -6.53 -0.57 21.83
N PRO A 182 -7.10 -1.66 21.27
CA PRO A 182 -8.45 -2.06 21.63
C PRO A 182 -8.46 -2.48 23.11
N LYS A 183 -9.37 -1.89 23.88
CA LYS A 183 -9.66 -2.31 25.25
C LYS A 183 -10.54 -3.55 25.23
N SER A 184 -10.57 -4.28 26.34
CA SER A 184 -11.43 -5.45 26.54
C SER A 184 -12.93 -5.15 26.47
N ASP A 185 -13.31 -3.88 26.63
CA ASP A 185 -14.70 -3.40 26.55
C ASP A 185 -15.09 -2.92 25.13
N GLY A 186 -14.21 -3.10 24.13
CA GLY A 186 -14.43 -2.66 22.75
C GLY A 186 -14.15 -1.17 22.50
N THR A 187 -13.80 -0.39 23.53
CA THR A 187 -13.38 1.00 23.37
C THR A 187 -11.90 1.11 22.96
N ARG A 188 -11.49 2.29 22.47
CA ARG A 188 -10.14 2.55 21.97
C ARG A 188 -9.44 3.58 22.86
N GLU A 189 -8.25 3.25 23.36
CA GLU A 189 -7.46 4.17 24.20
C GLU A 189 -6.47 4.96 23.33
N PRO A 190 -6.44 6.30 23.41
CA PRO A 190 -5.54 7.09 22.58
C PRO A 190 -4.07 6.70 22.85
N PRO A 191 -3.21 6.70 21.82
CA PRO A 191 -1.80 6.36 21.96
C PRO A 191 -1.10 7.29 22.96
N LYS A 192 -0.29 6.74 23.86
CA LYS A 192 0.64 7.53 24.67
C LYS A 192 1.95 7.65 23.89
N VAL A 193 2.39 8.89 23.62
CA VAL A 193 3.52 9.24 22.74
C VAL A 193 4.86 8.68 23.25
N ASP A 194 4.94 8.40 24.55
CA ASP A 194 6.11 7.98 25.31
C ASP A 194 6.02 6.50 25.75
N ASP A 195 5.11 5.73 25.16
CA ASP A 195 5.01 4.30 25.40
C ASP A 195 6.08 3.53 24.58
N PRO A 196 7.05 2.83 25.21
CA PRO A 196 8.01 1.97 24.52
C PRO A 196 7.34 0.84 23.71
N PHE A 197 6.01 0.68 23.82
CA PHE A 197 5.17 -0.19 23.00
C PHE A 197 5.29 -0.03 21.48
N PHE A 198 5.77 1.11 20.95
CA PHE A 198 5.60 1.44 19.53
C PHE A 198 6.73 1.06 18.60
N SER A 199 7.81 0.47 19.12
CA SER A 199 8.48 -0.56 18.32
C SER A 199 7.62 -1.82 18.38
N ILE A 200 6.72 -1.96 17.41
CA ILE A 200 5.84 -3.13 17.25
C ILE A 200 6.65 -4.44 17.31
N PHE A 201 7.92 -4.39 16.93
CA PHE A 201 8.85 -5.51 16.94
C PHE A 201 9.63 -5.65 18.27
N LYS A 202 10.20 -4.57 18.82
CA LYS A 202 11.05 -4.62 20.05
C LYS A 202 10.23 -4.81 21.33
N ALA A 203 9.12 -4.09 21.47
CA ALA A 203 8.21 -4.25 22.62
C ALA A 203 7.46 -5.60 22.60
N LYS A 204 7.47 -6.30 21.46
CA LYS A 204 6.88 -7.62 21.26
C LYS A 204 7.83 -8.74 21.65
N GLU A 205 9.12 -8.65 21.30
CA GLU A 205 10.10 -9.65 21.74
C GLU A 205 10.13 -9.71 23.27
N GLU A 206 10.09 -8.56 23.93
CA GLU A 206 9.96 -8.46 25.39
C GLU A 206 8.62 -8.97 25.95
N ARG A 207 7.49 -8.78 25.23
CA ARG A 207 6.15 -9.22 25.69
C ARG A 207 5.86 -10.70 25.44
N CYS A 208 6.26 -11.25 24.31
CA CYS A 208 6.09 -12.68 24.01
C CYS A 208 7.01 -13.55 24.88
N GLN A 209 8.05 -12.96 25.48
CA GLN A 209 8.93 -13.62 26.45
C GLN A 209 8.47 -13.47 27.91
N LYS A 210 7.49 -12.61 28.24
CA LYS A 210 6.99 -12.46 29.63
C LYS A 210 6.13 -13.66 30.06
N PRO A 211 6.49 -14.37 31.16
CA PRO A 211 5.66 -15.44 31.72
C PRO A 211 4.30 -14.89 32.21
N GLY A 212 3.19 -15.53 31.84
CA GLY A 212 1.83 -15.19 32.34
C GLY A 212 0.89 -14.47 31.36
N LEU A 213 1.40 -13.86 30.29
CA LEU A 213 0.59 -13.22 29.23
C LEU A 213 0.38 -14.12 27.99
N GLN A 214 0.89 -15.34 28.04
CA GLN A 214 1.08 -16.19 26.86
C GLN A 214 -0.20 -16.72 26.22
N THR A 215 -1.31 -16.91 26.94
CA THR A 215 -2.45 -17.64 26.35
C THR A 215 -3.26 -16.79 25.37
N GLN A 216 -3.51 -15.51 25.68
CA GLN A 216 -4.23 -14.58 24.78
C GLN A 216 -3.32 -13.94 23.73
N LEU A 217 -2.05 -13.65 24.09
CA LEU A 217 -1.09 -13.08 23.14
C LEU A 217 -0.39 -14.14 22.28
N LYS A 218 -0.50 -15.45 22.56
CA LYS A 218 0.15 -16.50 21.75
C LYS A 218 -0.22 -16.40 20.27
N GLN A 219 -1.50 -16.18 20.00
CA GLN A 219 -2.01 -16.12 18.65
C GLN A 219 -1.45 -14.88 17.93
N LEU A 220 -1.57 -13.70 18.53
CA LEU A 220 -1.01 -12.44 18.00
C LEU A 220 0.53 -12.48 17.87
N CYS A 221 1.22 -13.11 18.82
CA CYS A 221 2.67 -13.32 18.82
C CYS A 221 3.11 -14.24 17.68
N SER A 222 2.34 -15.29 17.38
CA SER A 222 2.59 -16.23 16.28
C SER A 222 2.37 -15.64 14.89
N GLU A 223 1.77 -14.46 14.84
CA GLU A 223 1.14 -13.91 13.66
C GLU A 223 1.97 -12.77 13.02
N MET A 224 2.59 -11.88 13.81
CA MET A 224 3.50 -10.87 13.23
C MET A 224 4.91 -11.43 12.99
N PRO A 225 5.63 -10.96 11.95
CA PRO A 225 6.95 -11.46 11.63
C PRO A 225 7.97 -11.09 12.72
N PRO A 226 9.05 -11.88 12.90
CA PRO A 226 10.17 -11.50 13.74
C PRO A 226 10.97 -10.36 13.11
N GLU A 227 11.84 -9.69 13.90
CA GLU A 227 12.81 -8.74 13.36
C GLU A 227 13.63 -9.38 12.23
N LEU A 228 13.78 -8.66 11.11
CA LEU A 228 14.51 -9.16 9.94
C LEU A 228 16.03 -9.08 10.12
N LYS A 229 16.62 -10.04 10.85
CA LYS A 229 18.05 -10.06 11.17
C LYS A 229 18.88 -11.09 10.40
N ASP A 230 18.28 -12.17 9.94
CA ASP A 230 18.96 -13.34 9.38
C ASP A 230 18.11 -14.10 8.34
N SER A 231 18.64 -15.19 7.78
CA SER A 231 17.95 -16.02 6.79
C SER A 231 16.71 -16.71 7.34
N LYS A 232 16.66 -17.00 8.65
CA LYS A 232 15.52 -17.67 9.30
C LYS A 232 14.34 -16.74 9.45
N SER A 233 14.58 -15.53 9.96
CA SER A 233 13.58 -14.45 10.01
C SER A 233 13.11 -14.07 8.60
N TRP A 234 14.02 -14.03 7.62
CA TRP A 234 13.66 -13.80 6.22
C TRP A 234 12.68 -14.84 5.65
N ALA A 235 12.87 -16.13 5.97
CA ALA A 235 11.95 -17.17 5.50
C ALA A 235 10.50 -16.92 5.93
N ILE A 236 10.30 -16.42 7.16
CA ILE A 236 8.98 -16.06 7.70
C ILE A 236 8.41 -14.86 6.94
N TRP A 237 9.17 -13.78 6.81
CA TRP A 237 8.78 -12.59 6.03
C TRP A 237 8.38 -12.96 4.60
N LYS A 238 9.20 -13.78 3.93
CA LYS A 238 8.93 -14.26 2.57
C LYS A 238 7.64 -15.06 2.48
N ALA A 239 7.39 -15.97 3.41
CA ALA A 239 6.15 -16.75 3.44
C ALA A 239 4.92 -15.85 3.63
N MET A 240 5.00 -14.87 4.55
CA MET A 240 3.95 -13.89 4.76
C MET A 240 3.68 -13.06 3.49
N LYS A 241 4.72 -12.48 2.90
CA LYS A 241 4.60 -11.71 1.66
C LYS A 241 4.06 -12.53 0.49
N ARG A 242 4.44 -13.82 0.40
CA ARG A 242 3.94 -14.74 -0.61
C ARG A 242 2.45 -15.01 -0.44
N ASN A 243 2.01 -15.26 0.80
CA ASN A 243 0.60 -15.52 1.12
C ASN A 243 -0.26 -14.25 0.99
N GLY A 244 0.35 -13.08 1.10
CA GLY A 244 -0.31 -11.79 0.85
C GLY A 244 -0.50 -11.44 -0.62
N TYR A 245 0.03 -12.24 -1.56
CA TYR A 245 -0.33 -12.07 -2.96
C TYR A 245 -1.73 -12.61 -3.19
N ASN A 246 -2.64 -11.68 -3.43
CA ASN A 246 -3.94 -11.96 -4.00
C ASN A 246 -3.93 -11.42 -5.44
N ASP A 247 -4.13 -12.29 -6.44
CA ASP A 247 -4.15 -11.88 -7.85
C ASP A 247 -5.28 -10.87 -8.12
N ASN A 248 -6.40 -10.97 -7.38
CA ASN A 248 -7.50 -10.01 -7.46
C ASN A 248 -7.06 -8.61 -7.02
N ALA A 249 -6.19 -8.50 -6.01
CA ALA A 249 -5.69 -7.21 -5.55
C ALA A 249 -4.87 -6.50 -6.64
N GLN A 250 -4.14 -7.27 -7.46
CA GLN A 250 -3.32 -6.72 -8.54
C GLN A 250 -4.17 -6.36 -9.76
N GLN A 251 -5.23 -7.13 -10.03
CA GLN A 251 -6.24 -6.78 -11.03
C GLN A 251 -6.95 -5.48 -10.65
N ARG A 252 -7.36 -5.31 -9.39
CA ARG A 252 -8.01 -4.09 -8.90
C ARG A 252 -7.10 -2.88 -8.96
N LEU A 253 -5.82 -3.03 -8.60
CA LEU A 253 -4.81 -1.98 -8.77
C LEU A 253 -4.59 -1.62 -10.24
N ALA A 254 -4.52 -2.60 -11.13
CA ALA A 254 -4.41 -2.36 -12.58
C ALA A 254 -5.65 -1.62 -13.13
N LEU A 255 -6.83 -2.06 -12.74
CA LEU A 255 -8.11 -1.45 -13.11
C LEU A 255 -8.22 -0.01 -12.59
N TYR A 256 -7.74 0.26 -11.37
CA TYR A 256 -7.66 1.62 -10.83
C TYR A 256 -6.87 2.55 -11.76
N PHE A 257 -5.63 2.19 -12.11
CA PHE A 257 -4.78 3.01 -12.99
C PHE A 257 -5.30 3.07 -14.43
N TYR A 258 -5.96 2.02 -14.91
CA TYR A 258 -6.67 2.04 -16.19
C TYR A 258 -7.79 3.07 -16.18
N CYS A 259 -8.66 3.05 -15.17
CA CYS A 259 -9.79 3.97 -15.11
C CYS A 259 -9.37 5.43 -14.91
N LYS A 260 -8.32 5.70 -14.12
CA LYS A 260 -7.73 7.04 -13.99
C LYS A 260 -7.08 7.52 -15.28
N GLY A 261 -6.31 6.66 -15.97
CA GLY A 261 -5.72 7.01 -17.25
C GLY A 261 -6.77 7.25 -18.34
N LYS A 262 -7.86 6.48 -18.34
CA LYS A 262 -8.98 6.66 -19.28
C LYS A 262 -9.73 7.97 -19.02
N ASP A 263 -10.02 8.29 -17.75
CA ASP A 263 -10.69 9.54 -17.36
C ASP A 263 -9.97 10.79 -17.89
N LYS A 264 -8.64 10.74 -17.89
CA LYS A 264 -7.79 11.85 -18.35
C LYS A 264 -7.41 11.77 -19.83
N ASN A 265 -7.86 10.75 -20.54
CA ASN A 265 -7.48 10.49 -21.93
C ASN A 265 -5.95 10.40 -22.15
N ILE A 266 -5.27 9.70 -21.24
CA ILE A 266 -3.80 9.54 -21.23
C ILE A 266 -3.36 8.07 -21.24
N LEU A 267 -4.24 7.15 -21.64
CA LEU A 267 -3.85 5.74 -21.74
C LEU A 267 -2.68 5.62 -22.72
N PRO A 268 -1.54 5.04 -22.30
CA PRO A 268 -0.39 4.86 -23.16
C PRO A 268 -0.70 3.80 -24.21
N GLN A 269 0.03 3.85 -25.30
CA GLN A 269 0.03 2.78 -26.29
C GLN A 269 1.08 1.72 -25.90
N VAL A 270 0.83 0.47 -26.25
CA VAL A 270 1.81 -0.62 -26.11
C VAL A 270 2.12 -1.24 -27.46
N ASN A 271 3.38 -1.61 -27.68
CA ASN A 271 3.79 -2.34 -28.87
C ASN A 271 3.47 -3.84 -28.74
N ASP A 272 3.71 -4.60 -29.81
CA ASP A 272 3.49 -6.05 -29.85
C ASP A 272 4.32 -6.84 -28.80
N LYS A 273 5.38 -6.22 -28.25
CA LYS A 273 6.22 -6.79 -27.19
C LYS A 273 5.69 -6.48 -25.78
N GLY A 274 4.63 -5.69 -25.67
CA GLY A 274 4.07 -5.23 -24.39
C GLY A 274 4.90 -4.12 -23.72
N ASP A 275 5.75 -3.43 -24.47
CA ASP A 275 6.45 -2.24 -23.98
C ASP A 275 5.62 -0.99 -24.27
N PHE A 276 5.63 -0.03 -23.35
CA PHE A 276 4.99 1.26 -23.59
C PHE A 276 5.68 1.97 -24.76
N ILE A 277 4.89 2.41 -25.73
CA ILE A 277 5.35 3.26 -26.82
C ILE A 277 5.47 4.66 -26.23
N SER A 278 6.70 5.13 -26.03
CA SER A 278 6.96 6.46 -25.47
C SER A 278 6.24 7.53 -26.31
N ILE A 279 5.25 8.19 -25.71
CA ILE A 279 4.72 9.45 -26.19
C ILE A 279 5.74 10.50 -25.74
N ASP A 280 6.71 10.79 -26.61
CA ASP A 280 7.81 11.74 -26.40
C ASP A 280 8.74 11.50 -25.19
N GLN A 281 9.96 11.05 -25.49
CA GLN A 281 11.13 11.06 -24.60
C GLN A 281 11.62 12.49 -24.25
N LYS A 282 10.74 13.48 -24.09
CA LYS A 282 11.17 14.85 -23.73
C LYS A 282 11.71 14.97 -22.30
N PHE A 283 11.65 13.90 -21.51
CA PHE A 283 12.18 13.84 -20.15
C PHE A 283 12.96 12.54 -19.84
N MET A 284 13.64 11.95 -20.83
CA MET A 284 14.65 10.90 -20.56
C MET A 284 16.04 11.46 -20.25
#